data_AF-G2GE02-F1
#
_entry.id   AF-G2GE02-F1
#
_cell.length_a   1.000
_cell.length_b   1.000
_cell.length_c   1.000
_cell.angle_alpha   90.00
_cell.angle_beta   90.00
_cell.angle_gamma   90.00
#
_symmetry.space_group_name_H-M   'P 1'
#
loop_
_entity.id
_entity.type
_entity.pdbx_description
1 polymer ?
#
loop_
_entity_poly.entity_id
_entity_poly.type
_entity_poly.pdbx_seq_one_letter_code
_entity_poly.pdbx_strand_id
1 'polypeptide(L)'
;MTHAMLKGSNVPLEVTTVRAVLRWAQGPGVPDVDASALLLGLDGRVRSDEDFVFYNQPRHPSGKVWRLGKKRGAEGLTDTIQTDLAGVDPGVGRILLVASAEGVAFDRVRDLRIVLYDAAAPGGQALAYFDVTPETGEETALICGELYRRGEGWKFRALGEGYSDGLRGLATDFGILVDESEVAPDPAPAAPEGARPLPPEQPAATVPPQPAYGFPQQPPVTQPAYGYPQQPPATQPAYGYPQPASAQAAAPSGYGYPPPLTAAAPDGGFRLPPQGPQFIGR
;
A
#
# COMPACT_ATOMS: atom_id res chain seq x y z
N MET A 1 -17.24 12.32 -22.93
CA MET A 1 -16.64 13.51 -22.30
C MET A 1 -16.36 13.17 -20.85
N THR A 2 -15.14 13.41 -20.37
CA THR A 2 -14.79 13.21 -18.96
C THR A 2 -15.42 14.28 -18.09
N HIS A 3 -16.07 13.88 -17.00
CA HIS A 3 -16.72 14.81 -16.08
C HIS A 3 -15.77 15.32 -14.99
N ALA A 4 -15.46 16.62 -14.99
CA ALA A 4 -14.75 17.26 -13.89
C ALA A 4 -15.71 17.47 -12.71
N MET A 5 -15.33 17.06 -11.51
CA MET A 5 -16.19 17.10 -10.33
C MET A 5 -15.77 18.18 -9.33
N LEU A 6 -16.74 18.71 -8.61
CA LEU A 6 -16.54 19.58 -7.46
C LEU A 6 -16.81 18.77 -6.19
N LYS A 7 -16.24 19.19 -5.06
CA LYS A 7 -16.53 18.60 -3.75
C LYS A 7 -18.05 18.56 -3.51
N GLY A 8 -18.56 17.40 -3.10
CA GLY A 8 -19.98 17.11 -2.90
C GLY A 8 -20.76 16.73 -4.18
N SER A 9 -20.21 16.95 -5.37
CA SER A 9 -20.89 16.55 -6.62
C SER A 9 -20.89 15.03 -6.79
N ASN A 10 -21.83 14.54 -7.61
CA ASN A 10 -21.95 13.11 -7.87
C ASN A 10 -22.34 12.82 -9.32
N VAL A 11 -21.95 11.65 -9.81
CA VAL A 11 -22.18 11.19 -11.18
C VAL A 11 -22.68 9.73 -11.15
N PRO A 12 -23.68 9.36 -11.97
CA PRO A 12 -24.05 7.96 -12.13
C PRO A 12 -22.91 7.16 -12.78
N LEU A 13 -22.78 5.89 -12.37
CA LEU A 13 -21.81 4.94 -12.95
C LEU A 13 -22.58 3.90 -13.76
N GLU A 14 -22.58 4.07 -15.08
CA GLU A 14 -23.19 3.13 -16.03
C GLU A 14 -22.17 2.06 -16.48
N VAL A 15 -21.43 1.51 -15.52
CA VAL A 15 -20.37 0.51 -15.75
C VAL A 15 -20.50 -0.63 -14.74
N THR A 16 -20.08 -1.83 -15.14
CA THR A 16 -20.11 -3.00 -14.25
C THR A 16 -18.90 -3.06 -13.33
N THR A 17 -17.73 -2.65 -13.83
CA THR A 17 -16.49 -2.59 -13.05
C THR A 17 -15.87 -1.22 -13.17
N VAL A 18 -15.68 -0.53 -12.04
CA VAL A 18 -15.00 0.76 -11.99
C VAL A 18 -13.54 0.57 -11.60
N ARG A 19 -12.64 1.32 -12.24
CA ARG A 19 -11.23 1.44 -11.85
C ARG A 19 -11.01 2.87 -11.37
N ALA A 20 -10.82 3.03 -10.06
CA ALA A 20 -10.46 4.29 -9.42
C ALA A 20 -8.95 4.40 -9.30
N VAL A 21 -8.37 5.38 -9.99
CA VAL A 21 -6.94 5.66 -10.01
C VAL A 21 -6.69 6.91 -9.20
N LEU A 22 -6.00 6.77 -8.08
CA LEU A 22 -5.41 7.89 -7.37
C LEU A 22 -4.11 8.28 -8.08
N ARG A 23 -3.90 9.56 -8.34
CA ARG A 23 -2.72 10.13 -8.99
C ARG A 23 -2.19 11.30 -8.18
N TRP A 24 -0.87 11.41 -8.08
CA TRP A 24 -0.19 12.56 -7.47
C TRP A 24 1.18 12.80 -8.12
N ALA A 25 1.67 14.02 -8.05
CA ALA A 25 2.97 14.39 -8.60
C ALA A 25 4.13 13.78 -7.80
N GLN A 26 5.26 13.57 -8.47
CA GLN A 26 6.51 13.18 -7.81
C GLN A 26 7.36 14.42 -7.53
N GLY A 27 8.12 14.38 -6.45
CA GLY A 27 9.11 15.42 -6.17
C GLY A 27 9.85 15.19 -4.87
N PRO A 28 10.90 15.99 -4.61
CA PRO A 28 11.59 15.99 -3.33
C PRO A 28 10.62 16.27 -2.19
N GLY A 29 10.60 15.41 -1.17
CA GLY A 29 9.77 15.59 0.02
C GLY A 29 8.27 15.29 -0.15
N VAL A 30 7.84 14.82 -1.33
CA VAL A 30 6.48 14.28 -1.52
C VAL A 30 6.40 12.90 -0.88
N PRO A 31 5.44 12.63 0.03
CA PRO A 31 5.33 11.33 0.66
C PRO A 31 4.86 10.25 -0.31
N ASP A 32 5.04 9.00 0.11
CA ASP A 32 4.37 7.88 -0.54
C ASP A 32 2.89 7.88 -0.13
N VAL A 33 1.99 7.72 -1.11
CA VAL A 33 0.55 7.77 -0.89
C VAL A 33 -0.04 6.41 -1.24
N ASP A 34 -0.78 5.82 -0.31
CA ASP A 34 -1.50 4.56 -0.51
C ASP A 34 -2.98 4.80 -0.77
N ALA A 35 -3.51 4.12 -1.78
CA ALA A 35 -4.95 4.01 -1.99
C ALA A 35 -5.49 2.80 -1.23
N SER A 36 -6.57 3.03 -0.49
CA SER A 36 -7.31 2.02 0.26
C SER A 36 -8.81 2.13 -0.02
N ALA A 37 -9.57 1.09 0.32
CA ALA A 37 -11.02 1.11 0.22
C ALA A 37 -11.69 0.50 1.45
N LEU A 38 -12.71 1.17 1.99
CA LEU A 38 -13.54 0.66 3.09
C LEU A 38 -14.93 0.35 2.57
N LEU A 39 -15.37 -0.89 2.71
CA LEU A 39 -16.71 -1.33 2.35
C LEU A 39 -17.63 -1.13 3.55
N LEU A 40 -18.68 -0.33 3.39
CA LEU A 40 -19.60 0.01 4.46
C LEU A 40 -20.96 -0.64 4.24
N GLY A 41 -21.47 -1.21 5.32
CA GLY A 41 -22.83 -1.70 5.44
C GLY A 41 -23.89 -0.60 5.25
N LEU A 42 -25.15 -1.01 5.28
CA LEU A 42 -26.30 -0.08 5.18
C LEU A 42 -26.40 0.88 6.38
N ASP A 43 -25.80 0.52 7.52
CA ASP A 43 -25.65 1.34 8.72
C ASP A 43 -24.49 2.35 8.63
N GLY A 44 -23.68 2.27 7.57
CA GLY A 44 -22.54 3.15 7.36
C GLY A 44 -21.27 2.74 8.12
N ARG A 45 -21.19 1.51 8.63
CA ARG A 45 -19.99 0.96 9.29
C ARG A 45 -19.45 -0.25 8.53
N VAL A 46 -18.20 -0.63 8.80
CA VAL A 46 -17.68 -1.92 8.33
C VAL A 46 -18.41 -3.07 9.03
N ARG A 47 -18.55 -4.22 8.37
CA ARG A 47 -19.20 -5.40 8.97
C ARG A 47 -18.18 -6.28 9.70
N SER A 48 -16.92 -6.22 9.27
CA SER A 48 -15.75 -6.84 9.88
C SER A 48 -14.49 -6.11 9.40
N ASP A 49 -13.34 -6.38 10.03
CA ASP A 49 -12.06 -5.81 9.57
C ASP A 49 -11.70 -6.24 8.13
N GLU A 50 -12.31 -7.32 7.63
CA GLU A 50 -12.13 -7.79 6.26
C GLU A 50 -12.72 -6.84 5.21
N ASP A 51 -13.66 -5.96 5.59
CA ASP A 51 -14.23 -4.92 4.73
C ASP A 51 -13.23 -3.78 4.44
N PHE A 52 -11.98 -3.89 4.91
CA PHE A 52 -10.91 -2.96 4.61
C PHE A 52 -9.90 -3.54 3.59
N VAL A 53 -9.79 -2.88 2.43
CA VAL A 53 -8.81 -3.20 1.39
C VAL A 53 -7.70 -2.17 1.42
N PHE A 54 -6.48 -2.61 1.69
CA PHE A 54 -5.29 -1.77 1.79
C PHE A 54 -4.04 -2.55 1.35
N TYR A 55 -2.83 -2.03 1.58
CA TYR A 55 -1.62 -2.66 1.06
C TYR A 55 -1.35 -4.07 1.60
N ASN A 56 -1.65 -4.35 2.88
CA ASN A 56 -1.45 -5.67 3.49
C ASN A 56 -2.59 -6.65 3.19
N GLN A 57 -3.77 -6.12 2.86
CA GLN A 57 -4.93 -6.88 2.41
C GLN A 57 -5.43 -6.31 1.07
N PRO A 58 -4.73 -6.60 -0.05
CA PRO A 58 -5.01 -5.96 -1.34
C PRO A 58 -6.30 -6.46 -1.99
N ARG A 59 -7.02 -7.42 -1.40
CA ARG A 59 -8.24 -7.98 -1.97
C ARG A 59 -9.24 -8.28 -0.85
N HIS A 60 -10.46 -7.80 -1.03
CA HIS A 60 -11.59 -8.15 -0.17
C HIS A 60 -11.95 -9.64 -0.36
N PRO A 61 -12.39 -10.37 0.68
CA PRO A 61 -12.72 -11.81 0.58
C PRO A 61 -13.76 -12.16 -0.49
N SER A 62 -14.72 -11.27 -0.77
CA SER A 62 -15.69 -11.47 -1.87
C SER A 62 -15.06 -11.47 -3.26
N GLY A 63 -13.82 -10.98 -3.39
CA GLY A 63 -13.13 -10.79 -4.66
C GLY A 63 -13.66 -9.64 -5.53
N LYS A 64 -14.58 -8.82 -5.00
CA LYS A 64 -15.24 -7.73 -5.75
C LYS A 64 -14.57 -6.38 -5.63
N VAL A 65 -13.70 -6.20 -4.63
CA VAL A 65 -12.88 -4.99 -4.47
C VAL A 65 -11.44 -5.42 -4.27
N TRP A 66 -10.52 -4.82 -5.03
CA TRP A 66 -9.10 -5.10 -4.91
C TRP A 66 -8.24 -3.92 -5.32
N ARG A 67 -7.06 -3.83 -4.72
CA ARG A 67 -5.99 -2.90 -5.04
C ARG A 67 -5.07 -3.53 -6.09
N LEU A 68 -4.79 -2.80 -7.16
CA LEU A 68 -3.82 -3.18 -8.20
C LEU A 68 -2.40 -2.71 -7.86
N GLY A 69 -2.27 -1.77 -6.93
CA GLY A 69 -1.01 -1.27 -6.41
C GLY A 69 -0.44 -0.09 -7.19
N LYS A 70 0.72 0.36 -6.70
CA LYS A 70 1.36 1.58 -7.15
C LYS A 70 2.05 1.43 -8.50
N LYS A 71 1.99 2.47 -9.32
CA LYS A 71 2.74 2.58 -10.59
C LYS A 71 3.33 3.96 -10.76
N ARG A 72 4.49 4.01 -11.40
CA ARG A 72 5.16 5.24 -11.83
C ARG A 72 4.88 5.47 -13.32
N GLY A 73 4.38 6.64 -13.67
CA GLY A 73 4.11 7.05 -15.04
C GLY A 73 4.61 8.47 -15.34
N ALA A 74 4.42 8.89 -16.59
CA ALA A 74 4.83 10.24 -17.04
C ALA A 74 4.06 11.36 -16.32
N GLU A 75 2.82 11.10 -15.88
CA GLU A 75 1.96 12.06 -15.20
C GLU A 75 2.06 12.02 -13.66
N GLY A 76 3.02 11.27 -13.10
CA GLY A 76 3.22 11.15 -11.66
C GLY A 76 3.18 9.71 -11.14
N LEU A 77 2.97 9.58 -9.83
CA LEU A 77 2.69 8.30 -9.18
C LEU A 77 1.19 8.04 -9.20
N THR A 78 0.85 6.75 -9.18
CA THR A 78 -0.53 6.29 -9.11
C THR A 78 -0.65 5.13 -8.17
N ASP A 79 -1.83 4.95 -7.59
CA ASP A 79 -2.28 3.74 -6.92
C ASP A 79 -3.74 3.50 -7.32
N THR A 80 -4.17 2.25 -7.40
CA THR A 80 -5.43 1.91 -8.08
C THR A 80 -6.26 0.91 -7.28
N ILE A 81 -7.53 1.26 -7.08
CA ILE A 81 -8.58 0.37 -6.60
C ILE A 81 -9.50 0.01 -7.76
N GLN A 82 -9.86 -1.26 -7.85
CA GLN A 82 -10.81 -1.78 -8.82
C GLN A 82 -11.97 -2.44 -8.10
N THR A 83 -13.18 -2.17 -8.57
CA THR A 83 -14.42 -2.65 -7.96
C THR A 83 -15.38 -3.18 -9.03
N ASP A 84 -15.73 -4.46 -8.93
CA ASP A 84 -16.83 -5.09 -9.67
C ASP A 84 -18.17 -4.75 -8.99
N LEU A 85 -18.74 -3.61 -9.39
CA LEU A 85 -19.96 -3.02 -8.83
C LEU A 85 -21.18 -3.95 -8.99
N ALA A 86 -21.24 -4.70 -10.09
CA ALA A 86 -22.34 -5.63 -10.36
C ALA A 86 -22.35 -6.81 -9.39
N GLY A 87 -21.16 -7.23 -8.92
CA GLY A 87 -21.01 -8.34 -8.01
C GLY A 87 -20.93 -7.98 -6.52
N VAL A 88 -20.91 -6.70 -6.15
CA VAL A 88 -20.85 -6.28 -4.73
C VAL A 88 -22.10 -6.76 -4.00
N ASP A 89 -21.90 -7.30 -2.79
CA ASP A 89 -22.96 -7.76 -1.89
C ASP A 89 -24.02 -6.67 -1.65
N PRO A 90 -25.32 -7.00 -1.61
CA PRO A 90 -26.38 -6.00 -1.39
C PRO A 90 -26.36 -5.37 0.01
N GLY A 91 -25.73 -6.02 0.99
CA GLY A 91 -25.49 -5.47 2.33
C GLY A 91 -24.46 -4.34 2.34
N VAL A 92 -23.64 -4.19 1.29
CA VAL A 92 -22.70 -3.06 1.13
C VAL A 92 -23.39 -1.91 0.41
N GLY A 93 -23.61 -0.82 1.14
CA GLY A 93 -24.26 0.39 0.63
C GLY A 93 -23.28 1.41 0.06
N ARG A 94 -22.04 1.44 0.58
CA ARG A 94 -21.01 2.41 0.21
C ARG A 94 -19.62 1.78 0.19
N ILE A 95 -18.74 2.30 -0.65
CA ILE A 95 -17.32 1.96 -0.68
C ILE A 95 -16.54 3.28 -0.70
N LEU A 96 -15.85 3.58 0.40
CA LEU A 96 -14.99 4.75 0.49
C LEU A 96 -13.69 4.50 -0.24
N LEU A 97 -13.18 5.50 -0.95
CA LEU A 97 -11.90 5.49 -1.64
C LEU A 97 -10.99 6.48 -0.93
N VAL A 98 -9.98 5.94 -0.25
CA VAL A 98 -9.15 6.67 0.71
C VAL A 98 -7.72 6.78 0.20
N ALA A 99 -7.13 7.97 0.34
CA ALA A 99 -5.70 8.21 0.20
C ALA A 99 -5.09 8.39 1.59
N SER A 100 -3.95 7.78 1.86
CA SER A 100 -3.21 7.95 3.12
C SER A 100 -1.72 8.09 2.89
N ALA A 101 -1.05 8.89 3.72
CA ALA A 101 0.40 9.03 3.74
C ALA A 101 0.90 8.74 5.16
N GLU A 102 1.87 7.85 5.31
CA GLU A 102 2.37 7.44 6.62
C GLU A 102 3.24 8.55 7.24
N GLY A 103 2.77 9.13 8.35
CA GLY A 103 3.53 10.10 9.16
C GLY A 103 3.82 11.44 8.46
N VAL A 104 3.20 11.73 7.32
CA VAL A 104 3.42 12.96 6.55
C VAL A 104 2.10 13.55 6.11
N ALA A 105 1.92 14.85 6.30
CA ALA A 105 0.70 15.54 5.93
C ALA A 105 0.56 15.73 4.40
N PHE A 106 -0.68 15.86 3.96
CA PHE A 106 -1.04 15.99 2.54
C PHE A 106 -0.71 17.38 1.95
N ASP A 107 -0.28 18.36 2.75
CA ASP A 107 0.20 19.68 2.27
C ASP A 107 1.37 19.57 1.28
N ARG A 108 2.18 18.52 1.40
CA ARG A 108 3.30 18.20 0.51
C ARG A 108 2.89 17.41 -0.73
N VAL A 109 1.68 16.85 -0.77
CA VAL A 109 1.19 16.07 -1.90
C VAL A 109 0.61 17.01 -2.95
N ARG A 110 1.28 17.10 -4.10
CA ARG A 110 0.87 17.95 -5.22
C ARG A 110 0.05 17.18 -6.24
N ASP A 111 -0.89 17.86 -6.88
CA ASP A 111 -1.75 17.33 -7.95
C ASP A 111 -2.48 16.04 -7.58
N LEU A 112 -2.91 15.92 -6.32
CA LEU A 112 -3.69 14.77 -5.86
C LEU A 112 -5.05 14.75 -6.56
N ARG A 113 -5.32 13.67 -7.29
CA ARG A 113 -6.54 13.50 -8.07
C ARG A 113 -7.01 12.07 -8.02
N ILE A 114 -8.31 11.87 -7.88
CA ILE A 114 -8.95 10.59 -8.15
C ILE A 114 -9.60 10.61 -9.54
N VAL A 115 -9.33 9.61 -10.35
CA VAL A 115 -9.83 9.47 -11.72
C VAL A 115 -10.54 8.12 -11.87
N LEU A 116 -11.78 8.15 -12.37
CA LEU A 116 -12.58 6.95 -12.58
C LEU A 116 -12.54 6.53 -14.05
N TYR A 117 -12.34 5.24 -14.28
CA TYR A 117 -12.40 4.61 -15.60
C TYR A 117 -13.36 3.43 -15.57
N ASP A 118 -13.91 3.11 -16.73
CA ASP A 118 -14.45 1.77 -16.96
C ASP A 118 -13.28 0.78 -17.04
N ALA A 119 -13.33 -0.25 -16.21
CA ALA A 119 -12.34 -1.32 -16.24
C ALA A 119 -12.48 -2.24 -17.47
N ALA A 120 -13.70 -2.38 -18.00
CA ALA A 120 -13.99 -3.22 -19.17
C ALA A 120 -13.53 -2.60 -20.49
N ALA A 121 -13.20 -1.30 -20.50
CA ALA A 121 -12.66 -0.57 -21.64
C ALA A 121 -11.23 -0.04 -21.35
N PRO A 122 -10.19 -0.89 -21.42
CA PRO A 122 -8.80 -0.44 -21.33
C PRO A 122 -8.49 0.64 -22.37
N GLY A 123 -7.92 1.77 -21.94
CA GLY A 123 -7.65 2.92 -22.82
C GLY A 123 -8.87 3.81 -23.10
N GLY A 124 -10.02 3.51 -22.50
CA GLY A 124 -11.21 4.36 -22.56
C GLY A 124 -10.99 5.72 -21.89
N GLN A 125 -11.82 6.69 -22.28
CA GLN A 125 -11.84 8.01 -21.65
C GLN A 125 -12.26 7.89 -20.18
N ALA A 126 -11.67 8.72 -19.31
CA ALA A 126 -12.11 8.78 -17.91
C ALA A 126 -13.60 9.16 -17.81
N LEU A 127 -14.33 8.46 -16.93
CA LEU A 127 -15.73 8.72 -16.62
C LEU A 127 -15.86 10.05 -15.89
N ALA A 128 -15.04 10.23 -14.86
CA ALA A 128 -14.97 11.44 -14.06
C ALA A 128 -13.61 11.60 -13.39
N TYR A 129 -13.29 12.81 -12.94
CA TYR A 129 -12.18 13.04 -12.03
C TYR A 129 -12.53 14.12 -11.00
N PHE A 130 -11.83 14.05 -9.87
CA PHE A 130 -11.93 15.03 -8.79
C PHE A 130 -10.51 15.37 -8.30
N ASP A 131 -10.19 16.67 -8.30
CA ASP A 131 -8.99 17.21 -7.67
C ASP A 131 -9.22 17.29 -6.16
N VAL A 132 -8.40 16.56 -5.41
CA VAL A 132 -8.54 16.46 -3.95
C VAL A 132 -7.56 17.43 -3.32
N THR A 133 -8.04 18.27 -2.41
CA THR A 133 -7.20 19.24 -1.69
C THR A 133 -7.44 19.05 -0.20
N PRO A 134 -6.37 18.97 0.63
CA PRO A 134 -6.52 18.98 2.09
C PRO A 134 -7.15 20.30 2.55
N GLU A 135 -7.95 20.27 3.61
CA GLU A 135 -8.64 21.46 4.11
C GLU A 135 -7.73 22.28 5.04
N THR A 136 -7.01 21.60 5.93
CA THR A 136 -6.14 22.22 6.93
C THR A 136 -4.66 22.10 6.56
N GLY A 137 -4.30 21.10 5.76
CA GLY A 137 -2.91 20.76 5.43
C GLY A 137 -2.23 19.90 6.50
N GLU A 138 -2.93 19.55 7.58
CA GLU A 138 -2.42 18.66 8.63
C GLU A 138 -2.90 17.21 8.44
N GLU A 139 -3.80 16.97 7.48
CA GLU A 139 -4.40 15.67 7.26
C GLU A 139 -3.36 14.67 6.73
N THR A 140 -3.39 13.46 7.26
CA THR A 140 -2.53 12.34 6.84
C THR A 140 -3.34 11.20 6.20
N ALA A 141 -4.67 11.35 6.17
CA ALA A 141 -5.58 10.57 5.32
C ALA A 141 -6.71 11.45 4.77
N LEU A 142 -7.20 11.12 3.57
CA LEU A 142 -8.28 11.81 2.88
C LEU A 142 -9.24 10.80 2.25
N ILE A 143 -10.55 10.94 2.50
CA ILE A 143 -11.59 10.28 1.71
C ILE A 143 -11.74 11.06 0.41
N CYS A 144 -11.13 10.57 -0.68
CA CYS A 144 -11.19 11.22 -1.99
C CYS A 144 -12.61 11.19 -2.56
N GLY A 145 -13.36 10.12 -2.30
CA GLY A 145 -14.75 9.99 -2.69
C GLY A 145 -15.35 8.66 -2.28
N GLU A 146 -16.61 8.45 -2.63
CA GLU A 146 -17.35 7.24 -2.32
C GLU A 146 -18.10 6.71 -3.56
N LEU A 147 -18.11 5.39 -3.70
CA LEU A 147 -19.06 4.67 -4.55
C LEU A 147 -20.25 4.33 -3.68
N TYR A 148 -21.48 4.69 -4.07
CA TYR A 148 -22.66 4.42 -3.27
C TYR A 148 -23.84 3.96 -4.12
N ARG A 149 -24.70 3.13 -3.54
CA ARG A 149 -25.94 2.68 -4.18
C ARG A 149 -27.00 3.79 -4.16
N ARG A 150 -27.69 3.98 -5.28
CA ARG A 150 -28.86 4.86 -5.39
C ARG A 150 -29.87 4.27 -6.36
N GLY A 151 -31.00 3.81 -5.83
CA GLY A 151 -31.94 3.01 -6.61
C GLY A 151 -31.28 1.71 -7.07
N GLU A 152 -31.46 1.35 -8.34
CA GLU A 152 -30.89 0.14 -8.94
C GLU A 152 -29.42 0.28 -9.37
N GLY A 153 -28.83 1.47 -9.23
CA GLY A 153 -27.51 1.78 -9.78
C GLY A 153 -26.49 2.23 -8.73
N TRP A 154 -25.24 2.33 -9.20
CA TRP A 154 -24.15 2.93 -8.44
C TRP A 154 -23.87 4.35 -8.90
N LYS A 155 -23.41 5.18 -7.97
CA LYS A 155 -22.97 6.55 -8.21
C LYS A 155 -21.62 6.76 -7.54
N PHE A 156 -20.84 7.67 -8.08
CA PHE A 156 -19.67 8.20 -7.40
C PHE A 156 -19.99 9.59 -6.84
N ARG A 157 -19.51 9.90 -5.63
CA ARG A 157 -19.54 11.24 -5.03
C ARG A 157 -18.12 11.67 -4.67
N ALA A 158 -17.76 12.88 -5.06
CA ALA A 158 -16.52 13.51 -4.64
C ALA A 158 -16.66 14.04 -3.19
N LEU A 159 -15.78 13.65 -2.28
CA LEU A 159 -15.87 14.01 -0.86
C LEU A 159 -14.73 14.97 -0.46
N GLY A 160 -13.48 14.54 -0.56
CA GLY A 160 -12.33 15.34 -0.10
C GLY A 160 -12.43 15.67 1.39
N GLU A 161 -12.87 14.72 2.20
CA GLU A 161 -12.90 14.82 3.67
C GLU A 161 -11.57 14.35 4.23
N GLY A 162 -11.01 15.05 5.20
CA GLY A 162 -9.67 14.80 5.70
C GLY A 162 -9.58 14.45 7.17
N TYR A 163 -8.55 13.69 7.50
CA TYR A 163 -8.30 13.11 8.82
C TYR A 163 -6.86 13.41 9.26
N SER A 164 -6.71 14.19 10.34
CA SER A 164 -5.41 14.52 10.93
C SER A 164 -4.80 13.37 11.74
N ASP A 165 -5.63 12.52 12.33
CA ASP A 165 -5.27 11.27 13.00
C ASP A 165 -5.03 10.10 12.01
N GLY A 166 -5.11 10.40 10.72
CA GLY A 166 -4.69 9.54 9.63
C GLY A 166 -5.60 8.37 9.36
N LEU A 167 -5.04 7.35 8.71
CA LEU A 167 -5.80 6.18 8.26
C LEU A 167 -6.39 5.41 9.45
N ARG A 168 -5.69 5.42 10.60
CA ARG A 168 -6.14 4.77 11.84
C ARG A 168 -7.40 5.43 12.40
N GLY A 169 -7.42 6.76 12.51
CA GLY A 169 -8.59 7.49 12.98
C GLY A 169 -9.80 7.27 12.09
N LEU A 170 -9.60 7.43 10.78
CA LEU A 170 -10.61 7.13 9.76
C LEU A 170 -11.14 5.70 9.92
N ALA A 171 -10.28 4.69 10.01
CA ALA A 171 -10.69 3.29 10.16
C ALA A 171 -11.52 3.07 11.44
N THR A 172 -11.12 3.70 12.54
CA THR A 172 -11.80 3.62 13.85
C THR A 172 -13.22 4.22 13.78
N ASP A 173 -13.38 5.37 13.14
CA ASP A 173 -14.69 6.02 12.96
C ASP A 173 -15.70 5.11 12.25
N PHE A 174 -15.23 4.35 11.26
CA PHE A 174 -16.05 3.40 10.51
C PHE A 174 -16.19 2.02 11.18
N GLY A 175 -15.58 1.80 12.34
CA GLY A 175 -15.78 0.61 13.18
C GLY A 175 -14.71 -0.48 13.06
N ILE A 176 -13.56 -0.20 12.43
CA ILE A 176 -12.42 -1.11 12.44
C ILE A 176 -11.68 -0.94 13.78
N LEU A 177 -11.49 -2.05 14.50
CA LEU A 177 -10.70 -2.04 15.73
C LEU A 177 -9.23 -2.24 15.37
N VAL A 178 -8.45 -1.17 15.42
CA VAL A 178 -6.99 -1.27 15.27
C VAL A 178 -6.39 -1.62 16.63
N ASP A 179 -6.01 -2.89 16.81
CA ASP A 179 -5.32 -3.35 18.03
C ASP A 179 -3.98 -2.61 18.17
N GLU A 180 -3.74 -2.00 19.33
CA GLU A 180 -2.55 -1.19 19.61
C GLU A 180 -1.29 -2.04 19.89
N SER A 181 -1.43 -3.38 19.90
CA SER A 181 -0.39 -4.30 20.33
C SER A 181 0.66 -4.69 19.27
N GLU A 182 0.54 -4.23 18.01
CA GLU A 182 1.53 -4.53 16.95
C GLU A 182 2.57 -3.41 16.70
N VAL A 183 2.51 -2.31 17.45
CA VAL A 183 3.61 -1.31 17.48
C VAL A 183 4.22 -1.28 18.87
N ALA A 184 4.76 -2.41 19.31
CA ALA A 184 5.73 -2.38 20.40
C ALA A 184 7.02 -1.73 19.84
N PRO A 185 7.45 -0.54 20.32
CA PRO A 185 8.81 -0.12 20.07
C PRO A 185 9.74 -1.20 20.60
N ASP A 186 10.72 -1.59 19.80
CA ASP A 186 11.82 -2.46 20.20
C ASP A 186 12.29 -2.00 21.60
N PRO A 187 12.26 -2.85 22.64
CA PRO A 187 12.65 -2.42 23.96
C PRO A 187 14.11 -1.95 23.87
N ALA A 188 14.30 -0.65 24.06
CA ALA A 188 15.62 -0.05 24.15
C ALA A 188 16.48 -0.89 25.11
N PRO A 189 17.75 -1.19 24.78
CA PRO A 189 18.62 -1.95 25.67
C PRO A 189 18.69 -1.22 27.01
N ALA A 190 18.19 -1.88 28.06
CA ALA A 190 18.18 -1.33 29.41
C ALA A 190 19.62 -0.92 29.79
N ALA A 191 19.83 0.38 29.96
CA ALA A 191 21.04 0.88 30.59
C ALA A 191 21.10 0.33 32.04
N PRO A 192 22.27 -0.09 32.53
CA PRO A 192 22.38 -0.62 33.89
C PRO A 192 22.07 0.49 34.90
N GLU A 193 20.97 0.34 35.63
CA GLU A 193 20.61 1.23 36.73
C GLU A 193 21.70 1.21 37.80
N GLY A 194 22.13 2.41 38.19
CA GLY A 194 23.16 2.63 39.19
C GLY A 194 22.83 2.00 40.53
N ALA A 195 23.82 1.33 41.10
CA ALA A 195 23.81 0.76 42.43
C ALA A 195 23.35 1.78 43.48
N ARG A 196 22.27 1.46 44.21
CA ARG A 196 21.97 2.10 45.49
C ARG A 196 22.71 1.36 46.62
N PRO A 197 23.36 2.04 47.57
CA PRO A 197 24.00 1.36 48.70
C PRO A 197 22.95 0.79 49.66
N LEU A 198 23.19 -0.42 50.16
CA LEU A 198 22.37 -1.06 51.19
C LEU A 198 22.58 -0.40 52.57
N PRO A 199 21.57 -0.36 53.46
CA PRO A 199 21.72 0.08 54.84
C PRO A 199 22.52 -0.94 55.69
N PRO A 200 23.15 -0.52 56.80
CA PRO A 200 24.00 -1.40 57.61
C PRO A 200 23.21 -2.47 58.38
N GLU A 201 23.75 -3.68 58.41
CA GLU A 201 23.21 -4.86 59.10
C GLU A 201 23.14 -4.65 60.63
N GLN A 202 21.98 -4.99 61.22
CA GLN A 202 21.84 -5.21 62.66
C GLN A 202 22.19 -6.67 63.01
N PRO A 203 22.90 -6.96 64.12
CA PRO A 203 23.22 -8.34 64.48
C PRO A 203 21.98 -9.10 64.96
N ALA A 204 21.66 -10.22 64.30
CA ALA A 204 20.62 -11.14 64.73
C ALA A 204 21.12 -12.07 65.86
N ALA A 205 20.26 -12.25 66.87
CA ALA A 205 20.46 -13.16 67.99
C ALA A 205 20.56 -14.63 67.57
N THR A 206 21.30 -15.41 68.35
CA THR A 206 21.51 -16.85 68.18
C THR A 206 20.23 -17.65 68.39
N VAL A 207 19.88 -18.50 67.41
CA VAL A 207 18.82 -19.52 67.51
C VAL A 207 19.47 -20.91 67.68
N PRO A 208 18.99 -21.76 68.61
CA PRO A 208 19.57 -23.09 68.86
C PRO A 208 19.22 -24.12 67.75
N PRO A 209 20.03 -25.18 67.57
CA PRO A 209 19.84 -26.14 66.48
C PRO A 209 18.71 -27.14 66.77
N GLN A 210 17.84 -27.37 65.77
CA GLN A 210 16.87 -28.48 65.74
C GLN A 210 17.38 -29.65 64.88
N PRO A 211 16.97 -30.91 65.19
CA PRO A 211 17.51 -32.11 64.55
C PRO A 211 16.94 -32.37 63.16
N ALA A 212 17.79 -32.89 62.28
CA ALA A 212 17.48 -33.20 60.89
C ALA A 212 16.58 -34.45 60.76
N TYR A 213 15.38 -34.26 60.21
CA TYR A 213 14.58 -35.34 59.64
C TYR A 213 14.73 -35.34 58.11
N GLY A 214 15.11 -36.49 57.58
CA GLY A 214 15.48 -36.69 56.18
C GLY A 214 14.29 -36.65 55.22
N PHE A 215 14.51 -36.03 54.07
CA PHE A 215 13.71 -36.20 52.86
C PHE A 215 14.53 -36.98 51.82
N PRO A 216 13.91 -37.89 51.05
CA PRO A 216 14.61 -38.65 50.02
C PRO A 216 15.03 -37.77 48.84
N GLN A 217 16.24 -38.01 48.34
CA GLN A 217 16.79 -37.36 47.14
C GLN A 217 16.00 -37.74 45.89
N GLN A 218 15.63 -36.76 45.07
CA GLN A 218 15.15 -36.99 43.71
C GLN A 218 16.35 -37.39 42.81
N PRO A 219 16.20 -38.39 41.94
CA PRO A 219 17.23 -38.72 40.96
C PRO A 219 17.32 -37.63 39.86
N PRO A 220 18.51 -37.44 39.25
CA PRO A 220 18.68 -36.46 38.18
C PRO A 220 17.90 -36.90 36.93
N VAL A 221 17.04 -36.02 36.43
CA VAL A 221 16.40 -36.20 35.12
C VAL A 221 17.43 -35.88 34.04
N THR A 222 17.70 -36.85 33.17
CA THR A 222 18.49 -36.69 31.95
C THR A 222 17.64 -35.96 30.90
N GLN A 223 18.15 -34.85 30.37
CA GLN A 223 17.55 -34.20 29.21
C GLN A 223 17.88 -35.02 27.94
N PRO A 224 16.91 -35.30 27.06
CA PRO A 224 17.21 -35.86 25.75
C PRO A 224 17.78 -34.77 24.84
N ALA A 225 19.01 -35.00 24.36
CA ALA A 225 19.65 -34.19 23.34
C ALA A 225 18.96 -34.43 21.99
N TYR A 226 18.10 -33.50 21.57
CA TYR A 226 17.65 -33.44 20.19
C TYR A 226 18.77 -32.86 19.32
N GLY A 227 19.32 -33.72 18.47
CA GLY A 227 20.42 -33.40 17.56
C GLY A 227 19.98 -32.47 16.43
N TYR A 228 20.68 -31.36 16.30
CA TYR A 228 20.77 -30.62 15.05
C TYR A 228 21.76 -31.36 14.12
N PRO A 229 21.45 -31.59 12.83
CA PRO A 229 22.46 -32.01 11.87
C PRO A 229 23.49 -30.88 11.69
N GLN A 230 24.76 -31.19 11.92
CA GLN A 230 25.86 -30.29 11.57
C GLN A 230 25.90 -30.06 10.06
N GLN A 231 25.98 -28.80 9.63
CA GLN A 231 26.35 -28.45 8.27
C GLN A 231 27.82 -28.84 8.02
N PRO A 232 28.15 -29.51 6.90
CA PRO A 232 29.54 -29.72 6.51
C PRO A 232 30.20 -28.38 6.12
N PRO A 233 31.53 -28.24 6.31
CA PRO A 233 32.24 -27.03 5.91
C PRO A 233 32.16 -26.83 4.40
N ALA A 234 31.74 -25.62 3.99
CA ALA A 234 31.74 -25.22 2.59
C ALA A 234 33.18 -25.13 2.06
N THR A 235 33.50 -25.94 1.05
CA THR A 235 34.67 -25.76 0.21
C THR A 235 34.48 -24.51 -0.63
N GLN A 236 35.42 -23.56 -0.57
CA GLN A 236 35.44 -22.40 -1.46
C GLN A 236 35.85 -22.85 -2.88
N PRO A 237 35.07 -22.54 -3.93
CA PRO A 237 35.58 -22.60 -5.28
C PRO A 237 36.42 -21.36 -5.58
N ALA A 238 37.69 -21.59 -5.97
CA ALA A 238 38.56 -20.55 -6.52
C ALA A 238 38.07 -20.15 -7.91
N TYR A 239 37.31 -19.05 -7.99
CA TYR A 239 37.03 -18.37 -9.26
C TYR A 239 38.01 -17.21 -9.42
N GLY A 240 38.88 -17.33 -10.42
CA GLY A 240 39.85 -16.32 -10.81
C GLY A 240 39.17 -15.09 -11.40
N TYR A 241 39.56 -13.92 -10.91
CA TYR A 241 39.29 -12.64 -11.57
C TYR A 241 40.30 -12.42 -12.70
N PRO A 242 39.88 -12.05 -13.91
CA PRO A 242 40.76 -11.40 -14.85
C PRO A 242 41.02 -9.95 -14.42
N GLN A 243 42.30 -9.60 -14.45
CA GLN A 243 42.90 -8.32 -14.09
C GLN A 243 42.53 -7.24 -15.14
N PRO A 244 42.15 -6.00 -14.74
CA PRO A 244 41.94 -4.93 -15.70
C PRO A 244 43.28 -4.38 -16.20
N ALA A 245 43.45 -4.36 -17.51
CA ALA A 245 44.56 -3.69 -18.19
C ALA A 245 44.41 -2.17 -18.06
N SER A 246 45.51 -1.52 -17.73
CA SER A 246 45.69 -0.07 -17.72
C SER A 246 45.49 0.53 -19.12
N ALA A 247 44.58 1.49 -19.25
CA ALA A 247 44.52 2.39 -20.40
C ALA A 247 44.91 3.81 -19.96
N GLN A 248 46.01 4.29 -20.52
CA GLN A 248 46.55 5.64 -20.38
C GLN A 248 45.57 6.74 -20.85
N ALA A 249 45.76 7.91 -20.26
CA ALA A 249 45.12 9.18 -20.56
C ALA A 249 45.39 9.72 -21.98
N ALA A 250 44.42 10.46 -22.53
CA ALA A 250 44.64 11.55 -23.48
C ALA A 250 43.48 12.57 -23.43
N ALA A 251 43.84 13.84 -23.59
CA ALA A 251 43.07 15.07 -23.35
C ALA A 251 42.07 15.43 -24.48
N PRO A 252 41.23 16.49 -24.32
CA PRO A 252 40.07 16.75 -25.18
C PRO A 252 40.41 17.67 -26.37
N SER A 253 39.73 17.49 -27.50
CA SER A 253 39.68 18.45 -28.61
C SER A 253 38.47 18.18 -29.51
N GLY A 254 37.79 19.25 -29.90
CA GLY A 254 37.26 19.33 -31.27
C GLY A 254 35.74 19.28 -31.43
N TYR A 255 35.19 20.44 -31.76
CA TYR A 255 33.88 20.68 -32.36
C TYR A 255 33.57 19.70 -33.52
N GLY A 256 32.34 19.17 -33.56
CA GLY A 256 31.83 18.37 -34.67
C GLY A 256 30.29 18.37 -34.72
N TYR A 257 29.77 18.97 -35.79
CA TYR A 257 28.36 19.11 -36.18
C TYR A 257 27.67 17.73 -36.37
N PRO A 258 26.37 17.55 -36.04
CA PRO A 258 25.63 16.36 -36.47
C PRO A 258 25.12 16.50 -37.94
N PRO A 259 25.23 15.47 -38.79
CA PRO A 259 24.69 15.51 -40.15
C PRO A 259 23.14 15.41 -40.19
N PRO A 260 22.48 15.89 -41.25
CA PRO A 260 21.02 15.90 -41.36
C PRO A 260 20.44 14.50 -41.64
N LEU A 261 19.27 14.25 -41.07
CA LEU A 261 18.44 13.07 -41.30
C LEU A 261 17.95 13.04 -42.76
N THR A 262 18.36 12.03 -43.51
CA THR A 262 17.78 11.68 -44.81
C THR A 262 16.45 10.97 -44.63
N ALA A 263 15.43 11.46 -45.33
CA ALA A 263 14.11 10.85 -45.40
C ALA A 263 14.18 9.48 -46.11
N ALA A 264 13.71 8.44 -45.42
CA ALA A 264 13.50 7.13 -46.02
C ALA A 264 12.17 7.12 -46.80
N ALA A 265 12.23 6.66 -48.05
CA ALA A 265 11.07 6.43 -48.90
C ALA A 265 10.24 5.22 -48.41
N PRO A 266 8.93 5.15 -48.70
CA PRO A 266 8.08 4.04 -48.26
C PRO A 266 8.32 2.76 -49.08
N ASP A 267 8.50 1.64 -48.38
CA ASP A 267 8.63 0.30 -48.93
C ASP A 267 7.40 -0.12 -49.77
N GLY A 268 7.62 -0.45 -51.04
CA GLY A 268 6.60 -0.88 -52.01
C GLY A 268 6.07 -2.31 -51.82
N GLY A 269 6.07 -2.83 -50.58
CA GLY A 269 5.81 -4.25 -50.29
C GLY A 269 4.58 -4.56 -49.43
N PHE A 270 3.86 -3.56 -48.92
CA PHE A 270 2.71 -3.82 -48.04
C PHE A 270 1.40 -4.00 -48.83
N ARG A 271 0.89 -5.23 -48.85
CA ARG A 271 -0.40 -5.58 -49.45
C ARG A 271 -1.42 -5.88 -48.34
N LEU A 272 -2.53 -5.13 -48.33
CA LEU A 272 -3.65 -5.34 -47.39
C LEU A 272 -4.23 -6.76 -47.53
N PRO A 273 -4.61 -7.43 -46.42
CA PRO A 273 -5.29 -8.72 -46.48
C PRO A 273 -6.71 -8.58 -47.06
N PRO A 274 -7.24 -9.61 -47.74
CA PRO A 274 -8.58 -9.58 -48.32
C PRO A 274 -9.66 -9.46 -47.23
N GLN A 275 -10.61 -8.54 -47.44
CA GLN A 275 -11.76 -8.37 -46.58
C GLN A 275 -12.66 -9.62 -46.62
N GLY A 276 -13.03 -10.11 -45.43
CA GLY A 276 -13.96 -11.24 -45.27
C GLY A 276 -15.39 -10.92 -45.73
N PRO A 277 -16.24 -11.95 -45.90
CA PRO A 277 -17.54 -11.81 -46.56
C PRO A 277 -18.51 -10.90 -45.79
N GLN A 278 -19.13 -9.99 -46.54
CA GLN A 278 -20.23 -9.14 -46.09
C GLN A 278 -21.49 -10.00 -45.90
N PHE A 279 -22.01 -10.08 -44.68
CA PHE A 279 -23.32 -10.69 -44.43
C PHE A 279 -24.42 -9.75 -44.95
N ILE A 280 -25.05 -10.13 -46.06
CA ILE A 280 -26.29 -9.52 -46.54
C ILE A 280 -27.44 -10.21 -45.80
N GLY A 281 -28.19 -9.43 -45.02
CA GLY A 281 -29.38 -9.88 -44.31
C GLY A 281 -30.54 -10.20 -45.24
N ARG A 282 -31.34 -11.18 -44.83
CA ARG A 282 -32.76 -11.32 -45.16
C ARG A 282 -33.54 -11.55 -43.88
#